data_AF-A0A2M8L257-F1
#
_entry.id   AF-A0A2M8L257-F1
#
_cell.length_a   1.000
_cell.length_b   1.000
_cell.length_c   1.000
_cell.angle_alpha   90.00
_cell.angle_beta   90.00
_cell.angle_gamma   90.00
#
_symmetry.space_group_name_H-M   'P 1'
#
loop_
_entity.id
_entity.type
_entity.pdbx_description
1 polymer ?
#
loop_
_entity_poly.entity_id
_entity_poly.type
_entity_poly.pdbx_seq_one_letter_code
_entity_poly.pdbx_strand_id
1 'polypeptide(L)'
;ISSDVVVAANKYLMVVVNGNMTIDQSVNNVDGIYVAKNISVGGSSNTQLKINGMLYATKGGNIRLNRSFTTKSDNNTTPAVVVSYRPDLIFALPGKLNKILSGWREL
;
A
#
# COMPACT_ATOMS: atom_id res chain seq x y z
N ILE A 1 -10.86 1.53 0.70
CA ILE A 1 -10.23 2.35 1.76
C ILE A 1 -10.72 3.77 1.52
N SER A 2 -11.55 4.27 2.41
CA SER A 2 -12.30 5.53 2.24
C SER A 2 -11.83 6.66 3.17
N SER A 3 -10.88 6.38 4.07
CA SER A 3 -10.31 7.36 4.99
C SER A 3 -8.81 7.14 5.14
N ASP A 4 -8.13 8.18 5.62
CA ASP A 4 -6.72 8.09 5.95
C ASP A 4 -6.47 7.05 7.05
N VAL A 5 -5.33 6.38 6.93
CA VAL A 5 -4.87 5.37 7.88
C VAL A 5 -3.45 5.71 8.27
N VAL A 6 -3.21 5.82 9.58
CA VAL A 6 -1.89 6.10 10.16
C VAL A 6 -1.54 5.00 11.15
N VAL A 7 -0.34 4.42 11.00
CA VAL A 7 0.15 3.36 11.88
C VAL A 7 1.40 3.85 12.60
N ALA A 8 1.29 3.96 13.92
CA ALA A 8 2.41 4.35 14.79
C ALA A 8 3.61 3.40 14.64
N ALA A 9 4.80 3.88 15.02
CA ALA A 9 5.99 3.05 15.09
C ALA A 9 5.77 1.83 16.01
N ASN A 10 6.38 0.69 15.66
CA ASN A 10 6.24 -0.60 16.38
C ASN A 10 4.80 -1.13 16.46
N LYS A 11 3.87 -0.59 15.66
CA LYS A 11 2.55 -1.16 15.44
C LYS A 11 2.46 -1.69 14.02
N TYR A 12 1.51 -2.58 13.79
CA TYR A 12 1.24 -3.11 12.47
C TYR A 12 -0.24 -2.97 12.13
N LEU A 13 -0.51 -2.87 10.84
CA LEU A 13 -1.82 -3.09 10.25
C LEU A 13 -1.61 -3.96 9.02
N MET A 14 -2.33 -5.08 8.95
CA MET A 14 -2.36 -5.93 7.77
C MET A 14 -3.82 -6.13 7.37
N VAL A 15 -4.14 -5.78 6.13
CA VAL A 15 -5.47 -5.96 5.54
C VAL A 15 -5.36 -6.96 4.42
N VAL A 16 -6.07 -8.08 4.56
CA VAL A 16 -6.11 -9.16 3.58
C VAL A 16 -7.53 -9.32 3.07
N VAL A 17 -7.73 -9.23 1.75
CA VAL A 17 -9.03 -9.43 1.12
C VAL A 17 -8.94 -10.42 -0.03
N ASN A 18 -9.92 -11.32 -0.14
CA ASN A 18 -10.03 -12.29 -1.25
C ASN A 18 -10.70 -11.67 -2.49
N GLY A 19 -10.39 -10.40 -2.78
CA GLY A 19 -11.10 -9.64 -3.80
C GLY A 19 -10.32 -8.39 -4.20
N ASN A 20 -11.03 -7.40 -4.67
CA ASN A 20 -10.45 -6.13 -5.08
C ASN A 20 -10.38 -5.18 -3.89
N MET A 21 -9.33 -4.38 -3.85
CA MET A 21 -9.15 -3.29 -2.91
C MET A 21 -9.00 -1.99 -3.70
N THR A 22 -9.90 -1.04 -3.43
CA THR A 22 -9.84 0.30 -4.00
C THR A 22 -9.41 1.29 -2.91
N ILE A 23 -8.47 2.17 -3.21
CA ILE A 23 -8.15 3.35 -2.39
C ILE A 23 -8.85 4.54 -3.01
N ASP A 24 -9.74 5.18 -2.24
CA ASP A 24 -10.56 6.28 -2.73
C ASP A 24 -9.73 7.54 -2.98
N GLN A 25 -10.21 8.37 -3.91
CA GLN A 25 -9.53 9.61 -4.30
C GLN A 25 -9.44 10.64 -3.16
N SER A 26 -10.32 10.55 -2.16
CA SER A 26 -10.30 11.42 -0.97
C SER A 26 -9.17 11.10 0.00
N VAL A 27 -8.56 9.92 -0.12
CA VAL A 27 -7.50 9.46 0.78
C VAL A 27 -6.17 10.10 0.39
N ASN A 28 -5.42 10.54 1.40
CA ASN A 28 -4.13 11.22 1.31
C ASN A 28 -3.02 10.39 1.95
N ASN A 29 -3.32 9.58 2.96
CA ASN A 29 -2.33 8.76 3.65
C ASN A 29 -2.86 7.36 3.97
N VAL A 30 -2.08 6.34 3.63
CA VAL A 30 -2.41 4.95 3.94
C VAL A 30 -1.16 4.22 4.44
N ASP A 31 -1.17 3.87 5.73
CA ASP A 31 -0.11 3.09 6.36
C ASP A 31 -0.52 1.64 6.56
N GLY A 32 0.32 0.68 6.17
CA GLY A 32 0.09 -0.73 6.45
C GLY A 32 0.51 -1.71 5.35
N ILE A 33 0.17 -2.97 5.56
CA ILE A 33 0.38 -4.07 4.61
C ILE A 33 -0.96 -4.42 3.97
N TYR A 34 -1.07 -4.24 2.66
CA TYR A 34 -2.31 -4.47 1.92
C TYR A 34 -2.15 -5.61 0.92
N VAL A 35 -2.96 -6.64 1.11
CA VAL A 35 -2.94 -7.89 0.34
C VAL A 35 -4.31 -8.09 -0.30
N ALA A 36 -4.37 -8.13 -1.63
CA ALA A 36 -5.61 -8.29 -2.37
C ALA A 36 -5.38 -9.04 -3.68
N LYS A 37 -6.46 -9.44 -4.37
CA LYS A 37 -6.34 -9.91 -5.77
C LYS A 37 -6.00 -8.75 -6.69
N ASN A 38 -6.73 -7.65 -6.59
CA ASN A 38 -6.40 -6.42 -7.31
C ASN A 38 -6.35 -5.26 -6.35
N ILE A 39 -5.37 -4.37 -6.52
CA ILE A 39 -5.29 -3.11 -5.78
C ILE A 39 -5.38 -1.98 -6.80
N SER A 40 -6.38 -1.12 -6.66
CA SER A 40 -6.62 0.02 -7.55
C SER A 40 -6.54 1.33 -6.79
N VAL A 41 -5.78 2.25 -7.35
CA VAL A 41 -5.66 3.64 -6.89
C VAL A 41 -5.90 4.52 -8.10
N GLY A 42 -7.12 5.03 -8.24
CA GLY A 42 -7.55 5.80 -9.40
C GLY A 42 -8.17 7.15 -9.02
N GLY A 43 -8.75 7.81 -10.02
CA GLY A 43 -9.42 9.10 -9.87
C GLY A 43 -8.45 10.29 -9.95
N SER A 44 -8.97 11.47 -9.60
CA SER A 44 -8.20 12.71 -9.62
C SER A 44 -8.35 13.46 -8.29
N SER A 45 -7.27 14.04 -7.79
CA SER A 45 -7.29 14.82 -6.55
C SER A 45 -6.34 16.02 -6.64
N ASN A 46 -6.57 17.04 -5.83
CA ASN A 46 -5.62 18.14 -5.62
C ASN A 46 -4.49 17.77 -4.64
N THR A 47 -4.54 16.58 -4.04
CA THR A 47 -3.56 16.09 -3.07
C THR A 47 -2.85 14.82 -3.54
N GLN A 48 -1.57 14.74 -3.17
CA GLN A 48 -0.76 13.52 -3.33
C GLN A 48 -1.23 12.45 -2.34
N LEU A 49 -1.36 11.21 -2.82
CA LEU A 49 -1.53 10.04 -1.95
C LEU A 49 -0.16 9.50 -1.53
N LYS A 50 0.01 9.29 -0.23
CA LYS A 50 1.18 8.61 0.36
C LYS A 50 0.76 7.23 0.87
N ILE A 51 1.43 6.20 0.37
CA ILE A 51 1.26 4.80 0.80
C ILE A 51 2.53 4.42 1.55
N ASN A 52 2.49 4.39 2.89
CA ASN A 52 3.64 4.02 3.71
C ASN A 52 3.50 2.56 4.15
N GLY A 53 4.11 1.64 3.41
CA GLY A 53 3.80 0.24 3.60
C GLY A 53 4.18 -0.67 2.46
N MET A 54 3.39 -1.72 2.32
CA MET A 54 3.57 -2.77 1.33
C MET A 54 2.25 -3.05 0.64
N LEU A 55 2.30 -3.18 -0.69
CA LEU A 55 1.18 -3.59 -1.53
C LEU A 55 1.53 -4.95 -2.14
N TYR A 56 0.63 -5.91 -2.04
CA TYR A 56 0.80 -7.23 -2.64
C TYR A 56 -0.46 -7.66 -3.37
N ALA A 57 -0.33 -7.90 -4.67
CA ALA A 57 -1.37 -8.54 -5.47
C ALA A 57 -1.14 -10.06 -5.49
N THR A 58 -2.16 -10.83 -5.15
CA THR A 58 -2.12 -12.30 -5.20
C THR A 58 -2.05 -12.82 -6.64
N LYS A 59 -1.77 -14.11 -6.81
CA LYS A 59 -1.57 -14.75 -8.13
C LYS A 59 -2.72 -14.44 -9.10
N GLY A 60 -2.36 -14.00 -10.32
CA GLY A 60 -3.32 -13.61 -11.35
C GLY A 60 -3.99 -12.25 -11.11
N GLY A 61 -3.44 -11.47 -10.18
CA GLY A 61 -3.87 -10.14 -9.79
C GLY A 61 -3.00 -9.00 -10.35
N ASN A 62 -3.41 -7.76 -10.10
CA ASN A 62 -2.67 -6.57 -10.52
C ASN A 62 -2.73 -5.43 -9.48
N ILE A 63 -1.67 -4.62 -9.43
CA ILE A 63 -1.65 -3.34 -8.73
C ILE A 63 -1.67 -2.24 -9.80
N ARG A 64 -2.73 -1.41 -9.79
CA ARG A 64 -2.91 -0.30 -10.72
C ARG A 64 -2.90 1.02 -9.97
N LEU A 65 -1.84 1.80 -10.21
CA LEU A 65 -1.67 3.15 -9.66
C LEU A 65 -1.87 4.15 -10.81
N ASN A 66 -3.09 4.64 -10.99
CA ASN A 66 -3.46 5.56 -12.07
C ASN A 66 -4.19 6.81 -11.58
N ARG A 67 -4.04 7.16 -10.29
CA ARG A 67 -4.47 8.44 -9.76
C ARG A 67 -3.64 9.56 -10.39
N SER A 68 -4.28 10.69 -10.68
CA SER A 68 -3.63 11.90 -11.19
C SER A 68 -3.98 13.13 -10.36
N PHE A 69 -3.20 14.19 -10.48
CA PHE A 69 -3.65 15.51 -10.02
C PHE A 69 -4.83 16.03 -10.84
N THR A 70 -5.74 16.78 -10.21
CA THR A 70 -6.84 17.49 -10.88
C THR A 70 -6.30 18.45 -11.94
N THR A 71 -5.27 19.22 -11.58
CA THR A 71 -4.48 19.98 -12.55
C THR A 71 -3.42 19.06 -13.16
N LYS A 72 -3.60 18.68 -14.43
CA LYS A 72 -2.76 17.64 -15.05
C LYS A 72 -1.27 18.01 -15.12
N SER A 73 -0.94 19.29 -15.26
CA SER A 73 0.46 19.77 -15.30
C SER A 73 1.24 19.46 -14.02
N ASP A 74 0.57 19.33 -12.88
CA ASP A 74 1.23 19.10 -11.59
C ASP A 74 1.89 17.73 -11.53
N ASN A 75 1.35 16.75 -12.28
CA ASN A 75 1.94 15.41 -12.42
C ASN A 75 3.35 15.43 -13.03
N ASN A 76 3.76 16.51 -13.70
CA ASN A 76 5.09 16.64 -14.31
C ASN A 76 6.18 16.98 -13.28
N THR A 77 5.81 17.53 -12.13
CA THR A 77 6.76 17.95 -11.08
C THR A 77 6.61 17.14 -9.81
N THR A 78 5.41 16.63 -9.53
CA THR A 78 5.09 15.85 -8.35
C THR A 78 4.31 14.60 -8.76
N PRO A 79 4.69 13.39 -8.30
CA PRO A 79 3.89 12.20 -8.55
C PRO A 79 2.58 12.25 -7.73
N ALA A 80 1.46 11.84 -8.32
CA ALA A 80 0.17 11.79 -7.63
C ALA A 80 0.06 10.67 -6.58
N VAL A 81 0.91 9.65 -6.68
CA VAL A 81 1.02 8.53 -5.73
C VAL A 81 2.49 8.31 -5.38
N VAL A 82 2.79 8.25 -4.09
CA VAL A 82 4.11 7.87 -3.58
C VAL A 82 3.96 6.61 -2.74
N VAL A 83 4.78 5.60 -3.02
CA VAL A 83 4.86 4.38 -2.22
C VAL A 83 6.19 4.38 -1.49
N SER A 84 6.15 4.47 -0.16
CA SER A 84 7.30 4.43 0.72
C SER A 84 7.30 3.09 1.46
N TYR A 85 8.28 2.25 1.17
CA TYR A 85 8.40 0.93 1.77
C TYR A 85 8.67 1.03 3.28
N ARG A 86 7.82 0.37 4.09
CA ARG A 86 7.94 0.30 5.56
C ARG A 86 8.19 -1.14 6.03
N PRO A 87 9.46 -1.60 6.11
CA PRO A 87 9.78 -2.97 6.52
C PRO A 87 9.48 -3.24 8.00
N ASP A 88 9.49 -2.20 8.83
CA ASP A 88 9.19 -2.27 10.27
C ASP A 88 7.83 -2.92 10.55
N LEU A 89 6.86 -2.75 9.64
CA LEU A 89 5.52 -3.34 9.75
C LEU A 89 5.53 -4.87 9.80
N ILE A 90 6.45 -5.55 9.09
CA ILE A 90 6.57 -7.03 9.13
C ILE A 90 7.18 -7.47 10.46
N PHE A 91 8.16 -6.74 10.96
CA PHE A 91 8.81 -7.08 12.24
C PHE A 91 7.91 -6.80 13.45
N ALA A 92 6.93 -5.91 13.30
CA ALA A 92 5.89 -5.67 14.31
C ALA A 92 4.74 -6.71 14.28
N LEU A 93 4.70 -7.64 13.32
CA LEU A 93 3.68 -8.68 13.27
C LEU A 93 3.78 -9.65 14.47
N PRO A 94 2.66 -10.18 14.98
CA PRO A 94 2.66 -11.22 16.00
C PRO A 94 3.44 -12.43 15.51
N GLY A 95 4.23 -13.06 16.38
CA GLY A 95 5.06 -14.21 16.02
C GLY A 95 4.31 -15.38 15.36
N LYS A 96 3.01 -15.52 15.58
CA LYS A 96 2.16 -16.53 14.93
C LYS A 96 1.93 -16.28 13.42
N LEU A 97 2.09 -15.04 12.95
CA LEU A 97 2.00 -14.68 11.54
C LEU A 97 3.37 -14.74 10.84
N ASN A 98 4.45 -14.94 11.61
CA ASN A 98 5.80 -15.03 11.09
C ASN A 98 6.22 -16.51 11.03
N LYS A 99 6.70 -16.95 9.86
CA LYS A 99 7.37 -18.24 9.72
C LYS A 99 8.85 -17.98 9.52
N ILE A 100 9.68 -18.42 10.46
CA ILE A 100 11.14 -18.38 10.31
C ILE A 100 11.50 -19.40 9.23
N LEU A 101 12.03 -18.92 8.12
CA LEU A 101 12.64 -19.76 7.10
C LEU A 101 14.13 -19.90 7.44
N SER A 102 14.51 -21.03 8.02
CA SER A 102 15.90 -21.40 8.27
C SER A 102 16.46 -22.22 7.12
N GLY A 103 17.78 -22.20 6.92
CA GLY A 103 18.45 -23.00 5.89
C GLY A 103 18.55 -22.33 4.52
N TRP A 104 18.50 -20.99 4.48
CA TRP A 104 18.88 -20.23 3.29
C TRP A 104 20.32 -20.59 2.91
N ARG A 105 20.48 -21.16 1.71
CA ARG A 105 21.78 -21.42 1.08
C ARG A 105 21.69 -20.79 -0.31
N GLU A 106 22.53 -19.79 -0.58
CA GLU A 106 22.80 -19.42 -1.97
C GLU A 106 23.41 -20.64 -2.65
N LEU A 107 22.85 -21.01 -3.80
CA LEU A 107 23.43 -22.00 -4.71
C LEU A 107 24.41 -21.30 -5.64
#